data_AF-A0A4P5SWB0-F1
#
_entry.id   AF-A0A4P5SWB0-F1
#
_cell.length_a   1.000
_cell.length_b   1.000
_cell.length_c   1.000
_cell.angle_alpha   90.00
_cell.angle_beta   90.00
_cell.angle_gamma   90.00
#
_symmetry.space_group_name_H-M   'P 1'
#
loop_
_entity.id
_entity.type
_entity.pdbx_description
1 polymer ?
#
loop_
_entity_poly.entity_id
_entity_poly.type
_entity_poly.pdbx_seq_one_letter_code
_entity_poly.pdbx_strand_id
1 'polypeptide(L)'
;MADTILSDSVSKDDSGHTNLALQRIQLSNLLSFGPDTPPLPLRPLNILIGANGSGKSNLIDAISLLRSCAGDIQSTWRRGGGVLEWVWKGNPQKTASIEAVVGNPEYTQDIRHKIEFSAQQQIVQIVDESIENTTPYEGNSDTYLGLSLSVHPIH
;
A
#
# COMPACT_ATOMS: atom_id res chain seq x y z
N MET A 1 -17.78 6.03 -3.24
CA MET A 1 -16.38 5.92 -3.73
C MET A 1 -15.97 7.29 -4.23
N ALA A 2 -14.71 7.69 -4.08
CA ALA A 2 -14.23 8.98 -4.56
C ALA A 2 -14.05 8.92 -6.09
N ASP A 3 -14.56 9.92 -6.81
CA ASP A 3 -14.34 10.03 -8.26
C ASP A 3 -13.03 10.78 -8.51
N THR A 4 -12.13 10.14 -9.26
CA THR A 4 -10.88 10.73 -9.74
C THR A 4 -11.11 11.32 -11.12
N ILE A 5 -11.03 12.65 -11.26
CA ILE A 5 -11.07 13.31 -12.57
C ILE A 5 -9.75 13.03 -13.29
N LEU A 6 -9.84 12.39 -14.45
CA LEU A 6 -8.70 11.97 -15.27
C LEU A 6 -8.18 13.17 -16.11
N SER A 7 -6.91 13.53 -15.94
CA SER A 7 -6.17 14.33 -16.94
C SER A 7 -4.83 13.67 -17.30
N ASP A 8 -4.47 13.82 -18.58
CA ASP A 8 -3.26 13.49 -19.35
C ASP A 8 -2.45 12.22 -19.05
N SER A 9 -2.20 11.44 -20.12
CA SER A 9 -1.35 10.25 -20.16
C SER A 9 -0.01 10.47 -19.48
N VAL A 10 0.39 9.54 -18.61
CA VAL A 10 1.71 9.57 -17.96
C VAL A 10 2.78 9.38 -19.04
N SER A 11 3.53 10.43 -19.34
CA SER A 11 4.68 10.34 -20.25
C SER A 11 5.77 9.49 -19.62
N LYS A 12 6.21 8.47 -20.35
CA LYS A 12 7.44 7.74 -20.03
C LYS A 12 8.63 8.59 -20.47
N ASP A 13 9.72 8.58 -19.70
CA ASP A 13 10.98 9.15 -20.16
C ASP A 13 11.57 8.34 -21.33
N ASP A 14 12.68 8.81 -21.91
CA ASP A 14 13.37 8.14 -23.03
C ASP A 14 13.82 6.71 -22.70
N SER A 15 13.87 6.35 -21.42
CA SER A 15 14.19 5.02 -20.89
C SER A 15 12.94 4.14 -20.66
N GLY A 16 11.74 4.67 -20.87
CA GLY A 16 10.48 3.97 -20.67
C GLY A 16 9.93 4.05 -19.23
N HIS A 17 10.52 4.84 -18.35
CA HIS A 17 10.11 4.98 -16.94
C HIS A 17 9.02 6.03 -16.77
N THR A 18 8.01 5.72 -15.97
CA THR A 18 7.14 6.75 -15.42
C THR A 18 7.81 7.34 -14.19
N ASN A 19 8.15 8.65 -14.22
CA ASN A 19 8.77 9.37 -13.10
C ASN A 19 7.74 9.67 -11.98
N LEU A 20 7.00 8.65 -11.56
CA LEU A 20 6.03 8.71 -10.49
C LEU A 20 6.55 7.91 -9.31
N ALA A 21 6.79 8.60 -8.19
CA ALA A 21 7.21 7.95 -6.96
C ALA A 21 6.20 6.89 -6.48
N LEU A 22 4.90 7.14 -6.67
CA LEU A 22 3.83 6.19 -6.35
C LEU A 22 2.89 6.09 -7.56
N GLN A 23 2.84 4.90 -8.17
CA GLN A 23 2.10 4.64 -9.42
C GLN A 23 0.75 3.97 -9.18
N ARG A 24 0.68 3.11 -8.16
CA ARG A 24 -0.54 2.38 -7.80
C ARG A 24 -0.55 2.12 -6.31
N ILE A 25 -1.73 2.16 -5.70
CA ILE A 25 -1.95 1.70 -4.33
C ILE A 25 -3.20 0.84 -4.27
N GLN A 26 -3.12 -0.28 -3.56
CA GLN A 26 -4.21 -1.20 -3.28
C GLN A 26 -4.33 -1.33 -1.77
N LEU A 27 -5.54 -1.11 -1.26
CA LEU A 27 -5.86 -1.18 0.15
C LEU A 27 -6.88 -2.29 0.35
N SER A 28 -6.65 -3.21 1.28
CA SER A 28 -7.59 -4.30 1.56
C SER A 28 -7.85 -4.36 3.06
N ASN A 29 -9.13 -4.37 3.42
CA ASN A 29 -9.59 -4.47 4.82
C ASN A 29 -8.94 -3.42 5.75
N LEU A 30 -8.71 -2.21 5.24
CA LEU A 30 -7.95 -1.13 5.88
C LEU A 30 -8.80 0.13 6.02
N LEU A 31 -8.92 0.70 7.22
CA LEU A 31 -9.66 1.94 7.50
C LEU A 31 -11.10 1.88 6.95
N SER A 32 -11.41 2.67 5.90
CA SER A 32 -12.71 2.66 5.21
C SER A 32 -12.75 1.79 3.95
N PHE A 33 -11.66 1.10 3.63
CA PHE A 33 -11.49 0.29 2.42
C PHE A 33 -11.78 -1.18 2.77
N GLY A 34 -12.85 -1.72 2.18
CA GLY A 34 -13.20 -3.14 2.34
C GLY A 34 -12.22 -4.08 1.65
N PRO A 35 -12.40 -5.40 1.81
CA PRO A 35 -11.47 -6.41 1.28
C PRO A 35 -11.37 -6.39 -0.25
N ASP A 36 -12.47 -6.05 -0.94
CA ASP A 36 -12.60 -6.07 -2.41
C ASP A 36 -12.43 -4.68 -3.04
N THR A 37 -11.79 -3.74 -2.32
CA THR A 37 -11.48 -2.42 -2.89
C THR A 37 -10.59 -2.61 -4.13
N PRO A 38 -10.87 -1.98 -5.28
CA PRO A 38 -10.02 -2.13 -6.46
C PRO A 38 -8.71 -1.32 -6.34
N PRO A 39 -7.67 -1.65 -7.12
CA PRO A 39 -6.44 -0.88 -7.11
C PRO A 39 -6.67 0.54 -7.61
N LEU A 40 -6.09 1.53 -6.93
CA LEU A 40 -6.12 2.92 -7.33
C LEU A 40 -4.85 3.27 -8.12
N PRO A 41 -4.93 3.50 -9.45
CA PRO A 41 -3.83 4.07 -10.20
C PRO A 41 -3.65 5.54 -9.80
N LEU A 42 -2.39 5.95 -9.68
CA LEU A 42 -2.01 7.32 -9.34
C LEU A 42 -1.31 7.96 -10.53
N ARG A 43 -1.55 9.26 -10.70
CA ARG A 43 -1.01 10.09 -11.79
C ARG A 43 -0.09 11.18 -11.22
N PRO A 44 0.58 12.00 -12.06
CA PRO A 44 1.38 13.12 -11.57
C PRO A 44 0.60 14.11 -10.69
N LEU A 45 -0.71 14.25 -10.94
CA LEU A 45 -1.63 15.03 -10.12
C LEU A 45 -2.88 14.20 -9.81
N ASN A 46 -3.18 14.03 -8.52
CA ASN A 46 -4.38 13.34 -8.05
C ASN A 46 -5.20 14.32 -7.22
N ILE A 47 -6.43 14.62 -7.65
CA ILE A 47 -7.39 15.44 -6.90
C ILE A 47 -8.43 14.51 -6.27
N LEU A 48 -8.53 14.52 -4.93
CA LEU A 48 -9.45 13.65 -4.18
C LEU A 48 -10.76 14.38 -3.89
N ILE A 49 -11.87 13.92 -4.47
CA ILE A 49 -13.20 14.52 -4.32
C ILE A 49 -14.19 13.47 -3.78
N GLY A 50 -15.11 13.89 -2.90
CA GLY A 50 -16.17 13.03 -2.39
C GLY A 50 -16.80 13.56 -1.12
N ALA A 51 -17.92 12.96 -0.70
CA ALA A 51 -18.60 13.32 0.55
C ALA A 51 -17.71 13.16 1.79
N ASN A 52 -18.10 13.79 2.90
CA ASN A 52 -17.43 13.55 4.18
C ASN A 52 -17.51 12.07 4.55
N GLY A 53 -16.41 11.51 5.03
CA GLY A 53 -16.31 10.06 5.32
C GLY A 53 -16.08 9.16 4.10
N SER A 54 -15.90 9.69 2.89
CA SER A 54 -15.68 8.87 1.68
C SER A 54 -14.31 8.17 1.58
N GLY A 55 -13.45 8.29 2.60
CA GLY A 55 -12.13 7.66 2.64
C GLY A 55 -10.96 8.51 2.12
N LYS A 56 -11.16 9.80 1.83
CA LYS A 56 -10.07 10.69 1.35
C LYS A 56 -8.92 10.80 2.35
N SER A 57 -9.22 11.17 3.60
CA SER A 57 -8.20 11.22 4.67
C SER A 57 -7.58 9.84 4.90
N ASN A 58 -8.39 8.78 4.86
CA ASN A 58 -7.91 7.41 5.01
C ASN A 58 -6.92 6.98 3.91
N LEU A 59 -7.07 7.48 2.68
CA LEU A 59 -6.09 7.26 1.62
C LEU A 59 -4.76 7.94 1.94
N ILE A 60 -4.80 9.17 2.46
CA ILE A 60 -3.60 9.90 2.90
C ILE A 60 -2.94 9.20 4.10
N ASP A 61 -3.75 8.69 5.03
CA ASP A 61 -3.27 7.93 6.19
C ASP A 61 -2.63 6.60 5.76
N ALA A 62 -3.21 5.90 4.78
CA ALA A 62 -2.62 4.69 4.23
C ALA A 62 -1.25 4.95 3.57
N ILE A 63 -1.12 6.03 2.80
CA ILE A 63 0.17 6.45 2.23
C ILE A 63 1.18 6.79 3.35
N SER A 64 0.71 7.44 4.41
CA SER A 64 1.54 7.75 5.58
C SER A 64 2.01 6.49 6.32
N LEU A 65 1.15 5.46 6.40
CA LEU A 65 1.49 4.16 6.97
C LEU A 65 2.55 3.45 6.12
N LEU A 66 2.35 3.38 4.80
CA LEU A 66 3.31 2.81 3.87
C LEU A 66 4.69 3.46 4.03
N ARG A 67 4.75 4.80 4.08
CA ARG A 67 6.01 5.54 4.29
C ARG A 67 6.68 5.20 5.63
N SER A 68 5.89 4.93 6.67
CA SER A 68 6.43 4.61 8.00
C SER A 68 6.96 3.19 8.16
N CYS A 69 6.72 2.29 7.19
CA CYS A 69 7.28 0.93 7.19
C CYS A 69 8.83 0.95 7.16
N ALA A 70 9.41 1.91 6.43
CA ALA A 70 10.86 2.14 6.41
C ALA A 70 11.43 2.80 7.70
N GLY A 71 10.59 3.02 8.72
CA GLY A 71 10.96 3.72 9.95
C GLY A 71 10.15 3.24 11.15
N ASP A 72 9.36 4.13 11.76
CA ASP A 72 8.56 3.81 12.96
C ASP A 72 7.07 3.66 12.61
N ILE A 73 6.73 2.48 12.08
CA ILE A 73 5.34 2.09 11.77
C ILE A 73 4.44 2.10 13.01
N GLN A 74 4.98 1.73 14.16
CA GLN A 74 4.27 1.68 15.43
C GLN A 74 3.76 3.06 15.85
N SER A 75 4.55 4.11 15.59
CA SER A 75 4.13 5.49 15.86
C SER A 75 2.91 5.91 15.04
N THR A 76 2.80 5.43 13.79
CA THR A 76 1.67 5.73 12.91
C THR A 76 0.40 5.10 13.46
N TRP A 77 0.46 3.84 13.88
CA TRP A 77 -0.68 3.18 14.53
C TRP A 77 -1.12 3.88 15.81
N ARG A 78 -0.16 4.24 16.68
CA ARG A 78 -0.46 4.98 17.92
C ARG A 78 -1.13 6.33 17.64
N ARG A 79 -0.63 7.10 16.67
CA ARG A 79 -1.24 8.39 16.29
C ARG A 79 -2.65 8.24 15.72
N GLY A 80 -2.93 7.13 15.05
CA GLY A 80 -4.26 6.81 14.51
C GLY A 80 -5.25 6.23 15.51
N GLY A 81 -4.99 6.27 16.83
CA GLY A 81 -5.90 5.74 17.85
C GLY A 81 -5.70 4.25 18.17
N GLY A 82 -4.59 3.66 17.73
CA GLY A 82 -4.27 2.24 17.92
C GLY A 82 -4.55 1.40 16.67
N VAL A 83 -3.91 0.23 16.57
CA VAL A 83 -3.93 -0.61 15.37
C VAL A 83 -5.35 -1.07 14.98
N LEU A 84 -6.26 -1.26 15.94
CA LEU A 84 -7.65 -1.65 15.64
C LEU A 84 -8.44 -0.59 14.86
N GLU A 85 -8.01 0.68 14.90
CA GLU A 85 -8.61 1.74 14.09
C GLU A 85 -8.18 1.67 12.62
N TRP A 86 -7.08 0.98 12.34
CA TRP A 86 -6.57 0.79 10.99
C TRP A 86 -7.20 -0.39 10.28
N VAL A 87 -7.84 -1.33 10.99
CA VAL A 87 -8.55 -2.46 10.37
C VAL A 87 -9.98 -2.06 10.04
N TRP A 88 -10.44 -2.40 8.84
CA TRP A 88 -11.81 -2.12 8.41
C TRP A 88 -12.82 -2.80 9.33
N LYS A 89 -13.80 -2.00 9.80
CA LYS A 89 -14.78 -2.44 10.81
C LYS A 89 -15.74 -3.51 10.30
N GLY A 90 -15.87 -3.71 8.99
CA GLY A 90 -16.70 -4.76 8.41
C GLY A 90 -16.12 -6.16 8.57
N ASN A 91 -14.80 -6.30 8.79
CA ASN A 91 -14.18 -7.59 9.04
C ASN A 91 -12.90 -7.48 9.91
N PRO A 92 -13.04 -7.13 11.21
CA PRO A 92 -11.91 -6.85 12.09
C PRO A 92 -11.04 -8.07 12.41
N GLN A 93 -11.48 -9.28 12.07
CA GLN A 93 -10.75 -10.53 12.29
C GLN A 93 -9.79 -10.88 11.15
N LYS A 94 -9.96 -10.25 9.98
CA LYS A 94 -9.07 -10.45 8.83
C LYS A 94 -7.88 -9.50 8.91
N THR A 95 -6.81 -9.88 8.22
CA THR A 95 -5.64 -9.03 8.02
C THR A 95 -6.02 -7.79 7.21
N ALA A 96 -5.36 -6.68 7.48
CA ALA A 96 -5.37 -5.48 6.67
C ALA A 96 -4.09 -5.42 5.84
N SER A 97 -4.16 -4.92 4.62
CA SER A 97 -2.98 -4.79 3.77
C SER A 97 -2.92 -3.51 2.97
N ILE A 98 -1.69 -3.10 2.69
CA ILE A 98 -1.35 -2.07 1.72
C ILE A 98 -0.38 -2.70 0.73
N GLU A 99 -0.70 -2.62 -0.56
CA GLU A 99 0.22 -2.93 -1.64
C GLU A 99 0.41 -1.68 -2.51
N ALA A 100 1.65 -1.32 -2.79
CA ALA A 100 2.00 -0.18 -3.60
C ALA A 100 2.97 -0.57 -4.72
N VAL A 101 2.80 0.06 -5.89
CA VAL A 101 3.82 0.07 -6.95
C VAL A 101 4.48 1.44 -6.92
N VAL A 102 5.78 1.44 -6.69
CA VAL A 102 6.61 2.64 -6.61
C VAL A 102 7.59 2.67 -7.78
N GLY A 103 7.73 3.85 -8.38
CA GLY A 103 8.68 4.05 -9.46
C GLY A 103 10.11 3.91 -8.97
N ASN A 104 10.96 3.25 -9.76
CA ASN A 104 12.36 3.07 -9.44
C ASN A 104 13.24 3.79 -10.47
N PRO A 105 13.61 5.07 -10.25
CA PRO A 105 14.31 5.86 -11.26
C PRO A 105 15.74 5.37 -11.55
N GLU A 106 16.32 4.56 -10.67
CA GLU A 106 17.68 4.02 -10.84
C GLU A 106 17.71 2.68 -11.60
N TYR A 107 16.57 2.00 -11.75
CA TYR A 107 16.50 0.66 -12.32
C TYR A 107 15.34 0.51 -13.31
N THR A 108 15.41 -0.52 -14.16
CA THR A 108 14.40 -0.71 -15.20
C THR A 108 13.06 -1.22 -14.71
N GLN A 109 13.02 -1.79 -13.50
CA GLN A 109 11.83 -2.40 -12.92
C GLN A 109 11.33 -1.61 -11.72
N ASP A 110 10.04 -1.32 -11.73
CA ASP A 110 9.34 -0.74 -10.59
C ASP A 110 9.24 -1.73 -9.44
N ILE A 111 9.15 -1.21 -8.22
CA ILE A 111 9.11 -2.00 -7.01
C ILE A 111 7.66 -2.13 -6.53
N ARG A 112 7.28 -3.35 -6.15
CA ARG A 112 6.08 -3.67 -5.38
C ARG A 112 6.44 -3.78 -3.91
N HIS A 113 5.80 -2.95 -3.09
CA HIS A 113 5.90 -3.03 -1.64
C HIS A 113 4.54 -3.44 -1.07
N LYS A 114 4.50 -4.57 -0.37
CA LYS A 114 3.31 -5.07 0.32
C LYS A 114 3.60 -5.16 1.82
N ILE A 115 2.66 -4.68 2.63
CA ILE A 115 2.59 -4.96 4.06
C ILE A 115 1.22 -5.50 4.41
N GLU A 116 1.19 -6.56 5.21
CA GLU A 116 0.00 -7.20 5.73
C GLU A 116 0.13 -7.35 7.24
N PHE A 117 -0.89 -6.93 7.97
CA PHE A 117 -0.90 -7.01 9.42
C PHE A 117 -2.25 -7.45 9.96
N SER A 118 -2.24 -8.12 11.10
CA SER A 118 -3.42 -8.42 11.90
C SER A 118 -3.42 -7.57 13.16
N ALA A 119 -4.61 -7.38 13.73
CA ALA A 119 -4.79 -6.62 14.95
C ALA A 119 -5.77 -7.36 15.85
N GLN A 120 -5.26 -8.00 16.91
CA GLN A 120 -6.07 -8.73 17.88
C GLN A 120 -5.79 -8.18 19.27
N GLN A 121 -6.84 -7.85 20.03
CA GLN A 121 -6.71 -7.34 21.40
C GLN A 121 -5.72 -6.16 21.54
N GLN A 122 -5.68 -5.24 20.56
CA GLN A 122 -4.73 -4.12 20.45
C GLN A 122 -3.25 -4.52 20.24
N ILE A 123 -2.97 -5.81 20.07
CA ILE A 123 -1.67 -6.31 19.66
C ILE A 123 -1.64 -6.31 18.14
N VAL A 124 -0.61 -5.69 17.59
CA VAL A 124 -0.32 -5.72 16.16
C VAL A 124 0.65 -6.85 15.86
N GLN A 125 0.36 -7.60 14.81
CA GLN A 125 1.28 -8.58 14.25
C GLN A 125 1.43 -8.29 12.76
N ILE A 126 2.67 -8.06 12.32
CA ILE A 126 2.99 -8.08 10.89
C ILE A 126 2.95 -9.55 10.46
N VAL A 127 2.09 -9.84 9.50
CA VAL A 127 1.89 -11.20 8.94
C VAL A 127 2.85 -11.42 7.78
N ASP A 128 2.97 -10.41 6.92
CA ASP A 128 3.82 -10.44 5.74
C ASP A 128 4.30 -9.03 5.42
N GLU A 129 5.54 -8.91 5.01
CA GLU A 129 6.11 -7.71 4.42
C GLU A 129 7.05 -8.14 3.29
N SER A 130 6.84 -7.58 2.10
CA SER A 130 7.64 -7.90 0.93
C SER A 130 7.95 -6.66 0.10
N ILE A 131 9.18 -6.61 -0.40
CA ILE A 131 9.68 -5.61 -1.34
C ILE A 131 10.29 -6.36 -2.52
N GLU A 132 9.58 -6.34 -3.64
CA GLU A 132 9.85 -7.18 -4.81
C GLU A 132 9.81 -6.32 -6.08
N ASN A 133 10.40 -6.81 -7.18
CA ASN A 133 10.13 -6.20 -8.48
C ASN A 133 8.68 -6.42 -8.91
N THR A 134 8.21 -5.61 -9.86
CA THR A 134 6.88 -5.80 -10.46
C THR A 134 6.83 -6.96 -11.45
N THR A 135 7.97 -7.28 -12.06
CA THR A 135 8.18 -8.40 -13.00
C THR A 135 9.38 -9.23 -12.57
N PRO A 136 9.35 -10.57 -12.66
CA PRO A 136 10.54 -11.40 -12.46
C PRO A 136 11.68 -11.00 -13.41
N TYR A 137 12.94 -11.18 -13.00
CA TYR A 137 14.08 -11.04 -13.92
C TYR A 137 14.07 -12.19 -14.95
N GLU A 138 14.40 -11.92 -16.21
CA GLU A 138 14.54 -12.98 -17.23
C GLU A 138 15.53 -14.05 -16.74
N GLY A 139 15.06 -15.31 -16.64
CA GLY A 139 15.85 -16.46 -16.19
C GLY A 139 15.73 -16.80 -14.70
N ASN A 140 14.99 -16.03 -13.90
CA ASN A 140 14.63 -16.36 -12.52
C ASN A 140 13.11 -16.34 -12.36
N SER A 141 12.53 -17.39 -11.76
CA SER A 141 11.12 -17.41 -11.36
C SER A 141 10.79 -16.45 -10.22
N ASP A 142 11.83 -15.88 -9.62
CA ASP A 142 11.77 -15.21 -8.33
C ASP A 142 11.97 -13.70 -8.50
N THR A 143 11.01 -12.95 -7.98
CA THR A 143 10.92 -11.49 -8.09
C THR A 143 11.62 -10.75 -6.94
N TYR A 144 12.37 -11.47 -6.10
CA TYR A 144 12.88 -10.97 -4.83
C TYR A 144 14.04 -9.98 -4.98
N LEU A 145 13.89 -8.80 -4.37
CA LEU A 145 14.99 -7.86 -4.13
C LEU A 145 15.38 -7.72 -2.65
N GLY A 146 14.61 -8.26 -1.69
CA GLY A 146 15.04 -8.29 -0.29
C GLY A 146 13.94 -8.62 0.72
N LEU A 147 14.34 -9.34 1.78
CA LEU A 147 13.61 -9.70 3.01
C LEU A 147 12.09 -9.94 2.88
N SER A 148 11.71 -11.20 2.62
CA SER A 148 10.39 -11.68 3.05
C SER A 148 10.47 -12.03 4.54
N LEU A 149 9.88 -11.20 5.39
CA LEU A 149 9.64 -11.54 6.79
C LEU A 149 8.26 -12.18 6.91
N SER A 150 8.17 -13.46 6.54
CA SER A 150 6.96 -14.25 6.79
C SER A 150 6.97 -14.78 8.22
N VAL A 151 6.30 -14.07 9.13
CA VAL A 151 6.16 -14.50 10.53
C VAL A 151 5.02 -15.51 10.58
N HIS A 152 5.35 -16.80 10.62
CA HIS A 152 4.35 -17.85 10.75
C HIS A 152 3.58 -17.67 12.07
N PRO A 153 2.24 -17.72 12.07
CA PRO A 153 1.48 -17.70 13.30
C PRO A 153 1.85 -18.92 14.15
N ILE A 154 2.30 -18.68 15.38
CA ILE A 154 2.50 -19.73 16.37
C ILE A 154 1.09 -20.14 16.82
N HIS A 155 0.66 -21.34 16.44
CA HIS A 155 -0.59 -21.96 16.88
C HIS A 155 -0.58 -22.30 18.37
#